data_AF-A0A4Y2UD86-F1
#
_entry.id   AF-A0A4Y2UD86-F1
#
_cell.length_a   1.000
_cell.length_b   1.000
_cell.length_c   1.000
_cell.angle_alpha   90.00
_cell.angle_beta   90.00
_cell.angle_gamma   90.00
#
_symmetry.space_group_name_H-M   'P 1'
#
loop_
_entity.id
_entity.type
_entity.pdbx_description
1 polymer ?
#
loop_
_entity_poly.entity_id
_entity_poly.type
_entity_poly.pdbx_seq_one_letter_code
_entity_poly.pdbx_strand_id
1 'polypeptide(L)'
;MFLQRQREPGRYDHLGGVDKKLTDKEERVRLRVVKEENRRIKYVSVSTSSASYESLQEDSSSNSSENIDSEDLPTLIETQDLGQLKLNTKDKEALLDVCLFIVTIYVKPWLQCILAVKAPYKDLCFLKSLKAYENVNESILKAALREFCQHLWYFTDEIAVLALFDDDVDEETKLKVVANLHRENFSTHEERYIPSKEELCGSLYEKSIDDFISVKSQSLFSRLKIDDSFLNESLSSWANTFRF
;
A
#
# COMPACT_ATOMS: atom_id res chain seq x y z
N MET A 1 0.56 31.17 -13.28
CA MET A 1 1.84 31.62 -13.89
C MET A 1 3.09 31.04 -13.22
N PHE A 2 3.20 30.95 -11.89
CA PHE A 2 4.38 30.38 -11.20
C PHE A 2 4.59 28.88 -11.49
N LEU A 3 3.53 28.08 -11.40
CA LEU A 3 3.59 26.61 -11.57
C LEU A 3 3.90 26.16 -13.01
N GLN A 4 3.58 26.97 -14.03
CA GLN A 4 3.96 26.68 -15.41
C GLN A 4 5.46 26.86 -15.65
N ARG A 5 6.10 27.82 -14.97
CA ARG A 5 7.55 28.06 -15.07
C ARG A 5 8.40 26.94 -14.44
N GLN A 6 7.81 26.14 -13.55
CA GLN A 6 8.47 24.95 -12.97
C GLN A 6 8.53 23.77 -13.93
N ARG A 7 7.77 23.80 -15.04
CA ARG A 7 7.78 22.74 -16.07
C ARG A 7 8.65 23.07 -17.28
N GLU A 8 9.44 24.15 -17.22
CA GLU A 8 10.37 24.51 -18.28
C GLU A 8 11.58 23.54 -18.30
N PRO A 9 11.97 22.98 -19.46
CA PRO A 9 13.15 22.12 -19.56
C PRO A 9 14.42 22.84 -19.11
N GLY A 10 15.20 22.21 -18.22
CA GLY A 10 16.51 22.73 -17.76
C GLY A 10 16.55 23.33 -16.35
N ARG A 11 15.45 23.32 -15.58
CA ARG A 11 15.49 23.62 -14.13
C ARG A 11 15.85 22.38 -13.30
N TYR A 12 16.49 22.61 -12.15
CA TYR A 12 16.99 21.56 -11.24
C TYR A 12 15.89 20.57 -10.82
N ASP A 13 14.64 21.04 -10.66
CA ASP A 13 13.47 20.23 -10.29
C ASP A 13 12.53 19.90 -11.48
N HIS A 14 13.04 19.97 -12.72
CA HIS A 14 12.26 19.61 -13.91
C HIS A 14 12.01 18.09 -13.95
N LEU A 15 10.83 17.66 -13.49
CA LEU A 15 10.35 16.26 -13.51
C LEU A 15 10.02 15.72 -14.93
N GLY A 16 10.66 16.23 -15.98
CA GLY A 16 10.52 15.76 -17.36
C GLY A 16 11.43 14.58 -17.70
N GLY A 17 11.87 13.81 -16.70
CA GLY A 17 12.65 12.60 -16.93
C GLY A 17 11.75 11.46 -17.40
N VAL A 18 11.98 10.95 -18.61
CA VAL A 18 11.46 9.65 -19.01
C VAL A 18 12.11 8.61 -18.10
N ASP A 19 11.32 7.91 -17.28
CA ASP A 19 11.82 6.80 -16.46
C ASP A 19 12.23 5.66 -17.40
N LYS A 20 13.53 5.63 -17.70
CA LYS A 20 14.15 4.64 -18.58
C LYS A 20 13.95 3.22 -18.06
N LYS A 21 13.86 3.02 -16.73
CA LYS A 21 13.66 1.68 -16.14
C LYS A 21 12.25 1.16 -16.37
N LEU A 22 11.25 2.04 -16.26
CA LEU A 22 9.85 1.73 -16.59
C LEU A 22 9.70 1.43 -18.09
N THR A 23 10.33 2.24 -18.93
CA THR A 23 10.33 2.09 -20.40
C THR A 23 10.95 0.76 -20.83
N ASP A 24 12.13 0.40 -20.29
CA ASP A 24 12.81 -0.88 -20.58
C ASP A 24 12.01 -2.10 -20.08
N LYS A 25 11.19 -1.94 -19.04
CA LYS A 25 10.33 -3.02 -18.52
C LYS A 25 9.13 -3.23 -19.43
N GLU A 26 8.48 -2.16 -19.88
CA GLU A 26 7.36 -2.23 -20.84
C GLU A 26 7.80 -2.79 -22.19
N GLU A 27 8.96 -2.38 -22.69
CA GLU A 27 9.49 -2.86 -23.96
C GLU A 27 9.85 -4.36 -23.92
N ARG A 28 10.43 -4.84 -22.80
CA ARG A 28 10.65 -6.28 -22.57
C ARG A 28 9.35 -7.07 -22.47
N VAL A 29 8.27 -6.48 -21.94
CA VAL A 29 6.95 -7.13 -21.92
C VAL A 29 6.40 -7.24 -23.34
N ARG A 30 6.44 -6.17 -24.13
CA ARG A 30 6.00 -6.17 -25.53
C ARG A 30 6.77 -7.19 -26.38
N LEU A 31 8.10 -7.27 -26.22
CA LEU A 31 8.93 -8.25 -26.93
C LEU A 31 8.56 -9.71 -26.58
N ARG A 32 8.16 -9.99 -25.34
CA ARG A 32 7.69 -11.33 -24.95
C ARG A 32 6.37 -11.70 -25.60
N VAL A 33 5.42 -10.76 -25.67
CA VAL A 33 4.12 -10.97 -26.33
C VAL A 33 4.33 -11.24 -27.82
N VAL A 34 5.11 -10.41 -28.51
CA VAL A 34 5.40 -10.57 -29.94
C VAL A 34 6.13 -11.89 -30.24
N LYS A 35 7.06 -12.30 -29.36
CA LYS A 35 7.77 -13.58 -29.52
C LYS A 35 6.83 -14.78 -29.37
N GLU A 36 5.86 -14.72 -28.46
CA GLU A 36 4.87 -15.78 -28.26
C GLU A 36 3.88 -15.84 -29.43
N GLU A 37 3.42 -14.68 -29.94
CA GLU A 37 2.58 -14.58 -31.14
C GLU A 37 3.28 -15.22 -32.35
N ASN A 38 4.56 -14.87 -32.59
CA ASN A 38 5.36 -15.46 -33.67
C ASN A 38 5.56 -16.97 -33.51
N ARG A 39 5.65 -17.46 -32.27
CA ARG A 39 5.73 -18.90 -31.98
C ARG A 39 4.42 -19.61 -32.31
N ARG A 40 3.27 -18.99 -31.99
CA ARG A 40 1.93 -19.49 -32.34
C ARG A 40 1.72 -19.51 -33.84
N ILE A 41 2.06 -18.42 -34.54
CA ILE A 41 1.96 -18.32 -36.00
C ILE A 41 2.81 -19.40 -36.67
N LYS A 42 4.06 -19.60 -36.21
CA LYS A 42 4.94 -20.65 -36.74
C LYS A 42 4.35 -22.05 -36.58
N TYR A 43 3.72 -22.32 -35.43
CA TYR A 43 3.07 -23.61 -35.19
C TYR A 43 1.86 -23.80 -36.12
N VAL A 44 1.00 -22.79 -36.22
CA VAL A 44 -0.17 -22.79 -37.10
C VAL A 44 0.24 -22.95 -38.57
N SER A 45 1.28 -22.25 -39.04
CA SER A 45 1.76 -22.33 -40.42
C SER A 45 2.29 -23.73 -40.78
N VAL A 46 2.95 -24.41 -39.82
CA VAL A 46 3.44 -25.78 -40.03
C VAL A 46 2.25 -26.75 -40.10
N SER A 47 1.20 -26.52 -39.31
CA SER A 47 -0.02 -27.33 -39.34
C SER A 47 -0.85 -27.12 -40.62
N THR A 48 -0.93 -25.91 -41.17
CA THR A 48 -1.64 -25.67 -42.44
C THR A 48 -0.87 -26.19 -43.66
N SER A 49 0.46 -26.17 -43.66
CA SER A 49 1.27 -26.76 -44.74
C SER A 49 1.25 -28.30 -44.77
N SER A 50 0.83 -28.96 -43.69
CA SER A 50 0.67 -30.42 -43.62
C SER A 50 -0.70 -30.92 -44.09
N ALA A 51 -1.67 -30.04 -44.34
CA ALA A 51 -3.07 -30.39 -44.58
C ALA A 51 -3.55 -30.11 -46.02
N SER A 52 -2.65 -30.08 -47.00
CA SER A 52 -3.03 -29.95 -48.42
C SER A 52 -2.62 -31.19 -49.23
N TYR A 53 -3.38 -32.28 -49.09
CA TYR A 53 -3.57 -33.30 -50.12
C TYR A 53 -4.88 -34.05 -49.86
N GLU A 54 -5.97 -33.59 -50.49
CA GLU A 54 -6.83 -34.42 -51.35
C GLU A 54 -7.98 -33.55 -51.89
N SER A 55 -8.00 -33.40 -53.22
CA SER A 55 -9.22 -33.19 -53.99
C SER A 55 -9.70 -34.56 -54.45
N LEU A 56 -11.02 -34.81 -54.46
CA LEU A 56 -11.77 -35.22 -55.65
C LEU A 56 -13.28 -35.37 -55.37
N GLN A 57 -14.03 -35.18 -56.45
CA GLN A 57 -15.44 -34.83 -56.57
C GLN A 57 -16.49 -35.85 -56.09
N GLU A 58 -17.59 -35.25 -55.62
CA GLU A 58 -19.01 -35.53 -55.86
C GLU A 58 -19.41 -36.82 -56.60
N ASP A 59 -20.36 -37.56 -56.00
CA ASP A 59 -21.42 -38.24 -56.74
C ASP A 59 -22.76 -38.23 -55.97
N SER A 60 -23.73 -37.54 -56.57
CA SER A 60 -25.13 -37.93 -56.79
C SER A 60 -26.00 -38.52 -55.65
N SER A 61 -27.11 -37.83 -55.33
CA SER A 61 -28.50 -38.31 -55.53
C SER A 61 -29.49 -37.67 -54.56
N SER A 62 -30.43 -36.89 -55.11
CA SER A 62 -31.65 -36.41 -54.44
C SER A 62 -32.62 -37.55 -54.14
N ASN A 63 -33.27 -37.56 -52.96
CA ASN A 63 -34.70 -37.27 -52.82
C ASN A 63 -35.28 -37.53 -51.42
N SER A 64 -36.08 -36.55 -50.98
CA SER A 64 -37.33 -36.62 -50.20
C SER A 64 -37.43 -37.58 -48.99
N SER A 65 -37.70 -37.03 -47.81
CA SER A 65 -39.06 -36.81 -47.31
C SER A 65 -39.02 -36.37 -45.85
N GLU A 66 -39.96 -35.50 -45.51
CA GLU A 66 -40.21 -34.94 -44.18
C GLU A 66 -40.59 -36.03 -43.16
N ASN A 67 -40.14 -35.86 -41.92
CA ASN A 67 -41.00 -35.72 -40.72
C ASN A 67 -40.16 -35.84 -39.44
N ILE A 68 -40.40 -34.94 -38.49
CA ILE A 68 -40.77 -35.19 -37.08
C ILE A 68 -40.42 -33.93 -36.25
N ASP A 69 -41.43 -33.51 -35.50
CA ASP A 69 -41.49 -32.42 -34.53
C ASP A 69 -40.27 -32.25 -33.61
N SER A 70 -39.95 -31.00 -33.29
CA SER A 70 -39.44 -30.67 -31.96
C SER A 70 -39.86 -29.26 -31.58
N GLU A 71 -40.51 -29.21 -30.42
CA GLU A 71 -40.95 -28.03 -29.68
C GLU A 71 -39.81 -27.06 -29.33
N ASP A 72 -40.25 -25.89 -28.86
CA ASP A 72 -39.54 -24.89 -28.07
C ASP A 72 -38.61 -23.91 -28.79
N LEU A 73 -39.20 -22.76 -29.11
CA LEU A 73 -38.51 -21.50 -29.27
C LEU A 73 -38.62 -20.70 -27.96
N PRO A 74 -37.60 -20.63 -27.08
CA PRO A 74 -37.52 -19.58 -26.10
C PRO A 74 -36.90 -18.36 -26.77
N THR A 75 -37.75 -17.35 -26.95
CA THR A 75 -37.46 -15.93 -27.10
C THR A 75 -36.11 -15.54 -26.50
N LEU A 76 -35.16 -15.27 -27.39
CA LEU A 76 -33.86 -14.67 -27.11
C LEU A 76 -34.08 -13.19 -26.73
N ILE A 77 -34.50 -12.95 -25.49
CA ILE A 77 -34.18 -11.70 -24.80
C ILE A 77 -33.06 -12.06 -23.83
N GLU A 78 -31.84 -12.18 -24.37
CA GLU A 78 -30.66 -11.87 -23.58
C GLU A 78 -30.77 -10.39 -23.20
N THR A 79 -31.42 -10.13 -22.06
CA THR A 79 -30.99 -8.99 -21.25
C THR A 79 -29.58 -9.33 -20.81
N GLN A 80 -28.62 -8.88 -21.60
CA GLN A 80 -27.21 -8.88 -21.28
C GLN A 80 -27.03 -8.01 -20.04
N ASP A 81 -27.09 -8.64 -18.87
CA ASP A 81 -26.87 -8.04 -17.57
C ASP A 81 -25.39 -7.65 -17.50
N LEU A 82 -25.13 -6.36 -17.70
CA LEU A 82 -23.81 -5.75 -17.52
C LEU A 82 -23.39 -5.87 -16.05
N GLY A 83 -22.66 -6.94 -15.72
CA GLY A 83 -21.55 -6.86 -14.77
C GLY A 83 -21.83 -7.09 -13.27
N GLN A 84 -22.83 -7.88 -12.87
CA GLN A 84 -22.87 -8.35 -11.49
C GLN A 84 -21.81 -9.42 -11.24
N LEU A 85 -20.72 -9.03 -10.59
CA LEU A 85 -19.65 -9.93 -10.16
C LEU A 85 -20.26 -10.96 -9.19
N LYS A 86 -20.48 -12.18 -9.67
CA LYS A 86 -21.15 -13.24 -8.92
C LYS A 86 -20.21 -13.80 -7.84
N LEU A 87 -20.16 -13.12 -6.70
CA LEU A 87 -19.35 -13.52 -5.55
C LEU A 87 -19.92 -14.78 -4.91
N ASN A 88 -19.04 -15.76 -4.65
CA ASN A 88 -19.41 -16.93 -3.86
C ASN A 88 -19.53 -16.56 -2.36
N THR A 89 -20.10 -17.43 -1.54
CA THR A 89 -20.31 -17.15 -0.10
C THR A 89 -19.01 -16.87 0.65
N LYS A 90 -17.92 -17.58 0.35
CA LYS A 90 -16.61 -17.38 0.98
C LYS A 90 -16.01 -16.02 0.62
N ASP A 91 -16.15 -15.60 -0.63
CA ASP A 91 -15.66 -14.29 -1.08
C ASP A 91 -16.41 -13.15 -0.37
N LYS A 92 -17.73 -13.34 -0.14
CA LYS A 92 -18.54 -12.38 0.62
C LYS A 92 -18.09 -12.29 2.08
N GLU A 93 -17.86 -13.42 2.74
CA GLU A 93 -17.36 -13.46 4.11
C GLU A 93 -15.97 -12.79 4.23
N ALA A 94 -15.03 -13.14 3.34
CA ALA A 94 -13.72 -12.52 3.31
C ALA A 94 -13.79 -11.01 3.04
N LEU A 95 -14.69 -10.57 2.15
CA LEU A 95 -14.93 -9.15 1.90
C LEU A 95 -15.47 -8.45 3.16
N LEU A 96 -16.40 -9.08 3.87
CA LEU A 96 -16.93 -8.53 5.13
C LEU A 96 -15.84 -8.39 6.19
N ASP A 97 -14.96 -9.38 6.33
CA ASP A 97 -13.84 -9.33 7.26
C ASP A 97 -12.89 -8.15 6.95
N VAL A 98 -12.58 -7.94 5.68
CA VAL A 98 -11.74 -6.81 5.23
C VAL A 98 -12.45 -5.48 5.45
N CYS A 99 -13.74 -5.38 5.13
CA CYS A 99 -14.53 -4.17 5.37
C CYS A 99 -14.58 -3.83 6.87
N LEU A 100 -14.80 -4.84 7.72
CA LEU A 100 -14.80 -4.67 9.18
C LEU A 100 -13.45 -4.15 9.66
N PHE A 101 -12.35 -4.76 9.21
CA PHE A 101 -11.00 -4.28 9.52
C PHE A 101 -10.78 -2.83 9.09
N ILE A 102 -11.16 -2.47 7.87
CA ILE A 102 -10.98 -1.11 7.35
C ILE A 102 -11.72 -0.11 8.25
N VAL A 103 -13.01 -0.34 8.50
CA VAL A 103 -13.87 0.59 9.25
C VAL A 103 -13.46 0.68 10.72
N THR A 104 -13.06 -0.43 11.34
CA THR A 104 -12.79 -0.47 12.79
C THR A 104 -11.35 -0.13 13.15
N ILE A 105 -10.37 -0.50 12.31
CA ILE A 105 -8.94 -0.39 12.64
C ILE A 105 -8.22 0.63 11.75
N TYR A 106 -8.46 0.63 10.43
CA TYR A 106 -7.60 1.35 9.48
C TYR A 106 -8.01 2.80 9.18
N VAL A 107 -9.31 3.10 9.14
CA VAL A 107 -9.82 4.44 8.73
C VAL A 107 -9.27 5.57 9.60
N LYS A 108 -9.24 5.41 10.92
CA LYS A 108 -8.81 6.47 11.84
C LYS A 108 -7.32 6.84 11.67
N PRO A 109 -6.36 5.90 11.74
CA PRO A 109 -4.95 6.19 11.46
C PRO A 109 -4.73 6.78 10.06
N TRP A 110 -5.43 6.26 9.04
CA TRP A 110 -5.31 6.76 7.67
C TRP A 110 -5.72 8.24 7.55
N LEU A 111 -6.82 8.65 8.18
CA LEU A 111 -7.21 10.07 8.13
C LEU A 111 -6.23 10.98 8.89
N GLN A 112 -5.57 10.46 9.93
CA GLN A 112 -4.67 11.24 10.77
C GLN A 112 -3.25 11.35 10.22
N CYS A 113 -2.80 10.41 9.35
CA CYS A 113 -1.45 10.42 8.78
C CYS A 113 -1.21 11.57 7.79
N ILE A 114 -2.23 12.37 7.47
CA ILE A 114 -2.10 13.60 6.67
C ILE A 114 -1.23 14.64 7.41
N LEU A 115 -1.24 14.62 8.75
CA LEU A 115 -0.41 15.48 9.57
C LEU A 115 0.88 14.73 9.95
N ALA A 116 2.01 15.20 9.43
CA ALA A 116 3.31 14.59 9.69
C ALA A 116 3.65 14.49 11.20
N VAL A 117 3.22 15.48 12.00
CA VAL A 117 3.45 15.48 13.46
C VAL A 117 2.68 14.39 14.19
N LYS A 118 1.56 13.93 13.63
CA LYS A 118 0.74 12.87 14.23
C LYS A 118 1.21 11.47 13.85
N ALA A 119 1.80 11.33 12.66
CA ALA A 119 2.16 10.03 12.10
C ALA A 119 2.92 9.11 13.08
N PRO A 120 3.95 9.57 13.83
CA PRO A 120 4.71 8.68 14.70
C PRO A 120 3.85 8.10 15.84
N TYR A 121 3.06 8.94 16.50
CA TYR A 121 2.21 8.45 17.59
C TYR A 121 1.08 7.55 17.06
N LYS A 122 0.47 7.91 15.92
CA LYS A 122 -0.61 7.12 15.31
C LYS A 122 -0.17 5.76 14.83
N ASP A 123 1.04 5.62 14.32
CA ASP A 123 1.57 4.33 13.90
C ASP A 123 1.73 3.37 15.07
N LEU A 124 2.19 3.86 16.24
CA LEU A 124 2.25 3.04 17.47
C LEU A 124 0.84 2.71 17.99
N CYS A 125 -0.10 3.66 17.96
CA CYS A 125 -1.50 3.39 18.32
C CYS A 125 -2.13 2.35 17.38
N PHE A 126 -1.80 2.39 16.09
CA PHE A 126 -2.28 1.42 15.11
C PHE A 126 -1.74 0.02 15.40
N LEU A 127 -0.46 -0.12 15.74
CA LEU A 127 0.12 -1.40 16.18
C LEU A 127 -0.60 -1.96 17.41
N LYS A 128 -0.87 -1.13 18.41
CA LYS A 128 -1.65 -1.54 19.61
C LYS A 128 -3.07 -1.99 19.25
N SER A 129 -3.72 -1.27 18.32
CA SER A 129 -5.06 -1.61 17.83
C SER A 129 -5.06 -2.92 17.03
N LEU A 130 -4.03 -3.15 16.21
CA LEU A 130 -3.80 -4.41 15.51
C LEU A 130 -3.67 -5.58 16.49
N LYS A 131 -2.88 -5.44 17.55
CA LYS A 131 -2.75 -6.48 18.58
C LYS A 131 -4.08 -6.80 19.25
N ALA A 132 -4.90 -5.80 19.54
CA ALA A 132 -6.24 -6.03 20.09
C ALA A 132 -7.17 -6.75 19.09
N TYR A 133 -6.99 -6.52 17.79
CA TYR A 133 -7.75 -7.16 16.70
C TYR A 133 -7.38 -8.64 16.46
N GLU A 134 -6.32 -9.14 17.10
CA GLU A 134 -5.91 -10.55 17.03
C GLU A 134 -7.06 -11.50 17.37
N ASN A 135 -7.88 -11.14 18.35
CA ASN A 135 -9.03 -11.94 18.81
C ASN A 135 -10.21 -11.93 17.82
N VAL A 136 -10.22 -11.03 16.84
CA VAL A 136 -11.28 -10.91 15.84
C VAL A 136 -10.91 -11.67 14.57
N ASN A 137 -9.74 -11.38 14.00
CA ASN A 137 -9.26 -12.08 12.80
C ASN A 137 -7.72 -12.07 12.75
N GLU A 138 -7.13 -13.18 13.21
CA GLU A 138 -5.68 -13.38 13.25
C GLU A 138 -5.05 -13.35 11.84
N SER A 139 -5.77 -13.80 10.81
CA SER A 139 -5.25 -13.82 9.44
C SER A 139 -5.08 -12.41 8.88
N ILE A 140 -6.10 -11.56 9.07
CA ILE A 140 -6.03 -10.15 8.69
C ILE A 140 -4.96 -9.42 9.50
N LEU A 141 -4.87 -9.67 10.81
CA LEU A 141 -3.80 -9.11 11.63
C LEU A 141 -2.41 -9.45 11.06
N LYS A 142 -2.14 -10.73 10.80
CA LYS A 142 -0.85 -11.18 10.26
C LYS A 142 -0.54 -10.53 8.91
N ALA A 143 -1.54 -10.41 8.03
CA ALA A 143 -1.39 -9.74 6.76
C ALA A 143 -1.12 -8.24 6.94
N ALA A 144 -1.94 -7.55 7.74
CA ALA A 144 -1.81 -6.11 7.98
C ALA A 144 -0.49 -5.75 8.67
N LEU A 145 -0.06 -6.52 9.67
CA LEU A 145 1.23 -6.33 10.34
C LEU A 145 2.40 -6.48 9.36
N ARG A 146 2.37 -7.53 8.52
CA ARG A 146 3.42 -7.75 7.52
C ARG A 146 3.54 -6.58 6.55
N GLU A 147 2.43 -6.02 6.08
CA GLU A 147 2.46 -4.86 5.20
C GLU A 147 2.89 -3.61 5.97
N PHE A 148 2.34 -3.36 7.16
CA PHE A 148 2.61 -2.15 7.93
C PHE A 148 4.06 -2.04 8.40
N CYS A 149 4.69 -3.15 8.80
CA CYS A 149 6.08 -3.12 9.26
C CYS A 149 7.07 -2.78 8.15
N GLN A 150 6.71 -3.01 6.88
CA GLN A 150 7.50 -2.54 5.74
C GLN A 150 7.41 -1.02 5.58
N HIS A 151 6.41 -0.37 6.18
CA HIS A 151 6.24 1.08 6.16
C HIS A 151 6.88 1.79 7.36
N LEU A 152 7.36 1.07 8.39
CA LEU A 152 8.01 1.66 9.56
C LEU A 152 9.45 2.13 9.31
N TRP A 153 9.97 2.01 8.08
CA TRP A 153 11.32 2.42 7.71
C TRP A 153 11.63 3.89 8.02
N TYR A 154 10.61 4.76 8.03
CA TYR A 154 10.78 6.18 8.30
C TYR A 154 10.76 6.52 9.80
N PHE A 155 10.39 5.56 10.67
CA PHE A 155 10.17 5.75 12.10
C PHE A 155 11.49 5.83 12.88
N THR A 156 12.28 6.87 12.62
CA THR A 156 13.56 7.11 13.29
C THR A 156 13.38 7.97 14.54
N ASP A 157 14.45 8.10 15.31
CA ASP A 157 14.52 8.99 16.47
C ASP A 157 14.26 10.46 16.12
N GLU A 158 14.75 10.93 14.97
CA GLU A 158 14.42 12.26 14.44
C GLU A 158 12.93 12.43 14.17
N ILE A 159 12.24 11.39 13.67
CA ILE A 159 10.82 11.49 13.36
C ILE A 159 9.95 11.30 14.61
N ALA A 160 10.36 10.43 15.52
CA ALA A 160 9.64 10.17 16.76
C ALA A 160 9.45 11.43 17.62
N VAL A 161 10.41 12.37 17.60
CA VAL A 161 10.34 13.62 18.36
C VAL A 161 9.17 14.52 17.92
N LEU A 162 8.67 14.37 16.69
CA LEU A 162 7.52 15.13 16.21
C LEU A 162 6.25 14.88 17.01
N ALA A 163 6.17 13.73 17.70
CA ALA A 163 5.05 13.41 18.58
C ALA A 163 4.91 14.37 19.77
N LEU A 164 5.94 15.16 20.10
CA LEU A 164 5.82 16.27 21.06
C LEU A 164 4.73 17.28 20.65
N PHE A 165 4.51 17.44 19.34
CA PHE A 165 3.51 18.33 18.75
C PHE A 165 2.17 17.64 18.44
N ASP A 166 1.99 16.37 18.79
CA ASP A 166 0.68 15.73 18.70
C ASP A 166 -0.10 16.00 19.99
N ASP A 167 -1.28 16.61 19.85
CA ASP A 167 -2.21 16.88 20.96
C ASP A 167 -2.78 15.60 21.59
N ASP A 168 -2.72 14.48 20.86
CA ASP A 168 -3.21 13.20 21.36
C ASP A 168 -2.19 12.47 22.25
N VAL A 169 -0.95 12.97 22.35
CA VAL A 169 0.08 12.44 23.26
C VAL A 169 -0.08 13.08 24.63
N ASP A 170 -0.18 12.27 25.67
CA ASP A 170 -0.34 12.73 27.05
C ASP A 170 0.94 13.39 27.59
N GLU A 171 0.76 14.24 28.61
CA GLU A 171 1.86 15.00 29.21
C GLU A 171 2.94 14.11 29.83
N GLU A 172 2.58 12.97 30.44
CA GLU A 172 3.55 12.05 31.04
C GLU A 172 4.49 11.49 29.98
N THR A 173 3.93 11.07 28.84
CA THR A 173 4.70 10.60 27.69
C THR A 173 5.59 11.70 27.12
N LYS A 174 5.09 12.94 26.98
CA LYS A 174 5.91 14.08 26.52
C LYS A 174 7.09 14.37 27.45
N LEU A 175 6.88 14.28 28.78
CA LEU A 175 7.96 14.43 29.76
C LEU A 175 9.04 13.34 29.61
N LYS A 176 8.63 12.08 29.35
CA LYS A 176 9.59 10.99 29.10
C LYS A 176 10.39 11.21 27.82
N VAL A 177 9.75 11.69 26.75
CA VAL A 177 10.43 12.09 25.51
C VAL A 177 11.49 13.14 25.80
N VAL A 178 11.14 14.24 26.48
CA VAL A 178 12.09 15.32 26.83
C VAL A 178 13.24 14.80 27.71
N ALA A 179 12.93 13.95 28.69
CA ALA A 179 13.96 13.33 29.53
C ALA A 179 14.93 12.45 28.73
N ASN A 180 14.45 11.75 27.71
CA ASN A 180 15.27 10.89 26.85
C ASN A 180 16.10 11.67 25.83
N LEU A 181 15.71 12.91 25.47
CA LEU A 181 16.52 13.79 24.62
C LEU A 181 17.88 14.12 25.24
N HIS A 182 17.96 14.20 26.57
CA HIS A 182 19.19 14.54 27.30
C HIS A 182 20.00 13.33 27.76
N ARG A 183 19.43 12.13 27.68
CA ARG A 183 20.10 10.90 28.10
C ARG A 183 20.95 10.39 26.94
N GLU A 184 22.24 10.13 27.17
CA GLU A 184 23.08 9.41 26.21
C GLU A 184 22.57 7.97 26.04
N ASN A 185 21.55 7.80 25.20
CA ASN A 185 21.10 6.52 24.71
C ASN A 185 21.71 6.31 23.32
N PHE A 186 22.38 5.17 23.13
CA PHE A 186 22.84 4.77 21.80
C PHE A 186 21.62 4.49 20.93
N SER A 187 21.42 5.26 19.84
CA SER A 187 20.40 4.89 18.86
C SER A 187 20.80 3.53 18.29
N THR A 188 19.95 2.52 18.47
CA THR A 188 20.19 1.19 17.90
C THR A 188 19.83 1.11 16.43
N HIS A 189 19.30 2.19 15.83
CA HIS A 189 18.73 2.20 14.48
C HIS A 189 19.51 3.16 13.59
N GLU A 190 20.20 2.60 12.59
CA GLU A 190 20.91 3.33 11.54
C GLU A 190 19.93 3.80 10.47
N GLU A 191 19.71 5.12 10.37
CA GLU A 191 18.94 5.84 9.32
C GLU A 191 17.48 5.41 9.04
N ARG A 192 17.08 4.19 9.41
CA ARG A 192 15.79 3.55 9.17
C ARG A 192 15.46 2.60 10.30
N TYR A 193 14.18 2.51 10.64
CA TYR A 193 13.70 1.52 11.58
C TYR A 193 13.15 0.29 10.86
N ILE A 194 13.71 -0.88 11.20
CA ILE A 194 13.25 -2.17 10.69
C ILE A 194 13.00 -3.05 11.91
N PRO A 195 11.73 -3.34 12.26
CA PRO A 195 11.43 -4.19 13.39
C PRO A 195 12.05 -5.58 13.23
N SER A 196 12.65 -6.11 14.30
CA SER A 196 13.14 -7.49 14.30
C SER A 196 11.98 -8.49 14.36
N LYS A 197 12.23 -9.76 14.06
CA LYS A 197 11.20 -10.81 14.18
C LYS A 197 10.71 -10.96 15.63
N GLU A 198 11.61 -10.79 16.59
CA GLU A 198 11.33 -10.85 18.02
C GLU A 198 10.43 -9.68 18.45
N GLU A 199 10.70 -8.48 17.93
CA GLU A 199 9.84 -7.31 18.18
C GLU A 199 8.42 -7.51 17.64
N LEU A 200 8.30 -8.04 16.41
CA LEU A 200 7.01 -8.33 15.78
C LEU A 200 6.18 -9.36 16.55
N CYS A 201 6.83 -10.28 17.25
CA CYS A 201 6.17 -11.32 18.04
C CYS A 201 5.66 -10.83 19.39
N GLY A 202 6.03 -9.62 19.85
CA GLY A 202 5.57 -9.15 21.16
C GLY A 202 5.95 -7.72 21.51
N SER A 203 7.24 -7.44 21.66
CA SER A 203 7.67 -6.19 22.31
C SER A 203 7.28 -4.93 21.54
N LEU A 204 7.08 -5.01 20.22
CA LEU A 204 6.70 -3.86 19.39
C LEU A 204 5.38 -3.21 19.85
N TYR A 205 4.43 -4.01 20.34
CA TYR A 205 3.12 -3.50 20.78
C TYR A 205 3.18 -2.79 22.13
N GLU A 206 4.21 -3.07 22.93
CA GLU A 206 4.39 -2.50 24.26
C GLU A 206 5.15 -1.18 24.20
N LYS A 207 5.87 -0.92 23.09
CA LYS A 207 6.65 0.30 22.95
C LYS A 207 5.81 1.56 23.05
N SER A 208 6.36 2.55 23.71
CA SER A 208 5.90 3.93 23.70
C SER A 208 6.80 4.77 22.82
N ILE A 209 6.38 6.01 22.54
CA ILE A 209 7.14 6.89 21.66
C ILE A 209 8.51 7.25 22.25
N ASP A 210 8.62 7.32 23.59
CA ASP A 210 9.87 7.64 24.27
C ASP A 210 10.94 6.54 24.14
N ASP A 211 10.56 5.29 23.83
CA ASP A 211 11.50 4.21 23.51
C ASP A 211 12.29 4.45 22.21
N PHE A 212 11.78 5.33 21.35
CA PHE A 212 12.40 5.68 20.07
C PHE A 212 13.19 6.98 20.12
N ILE A 213 13.29 7.62 21.30
CA ILE A 213 13.95 8.91 21.46
C ILE A 213 15.42 8.71 21.82
N SER A 214 16.28 9.47 21.14
CA SER A 214 17.72 9.49 21.41
C SER A 214 18.23 10.94 21.40
N VAL A 215 19.50 11.14 21.75
CA VAL A 215 20.16 12.45 21.59
C VAL A 215 20.12 12.96 20.13
N LYS A 216 20.06 12.06 19.14
CA LYS A 216 19.98 12.44 17.72
C LYS A 216 18.63 13.03 17.36
N SER A 217 17.56 12.74 18.10
CA SER A 217 16.24 13.34 17.88
C SER A 217 16.29 14.87 17.78
N GLN A 218 17.23 15.51 18.48
CA GLN A 218 17.40 16.97 18.47
C GLN A 218 17.92 17.52 17.13
N SER A 219 18.57 16.70 16.29
CA SER A 219 19.08 17.14 14.99
C SER A 219 17.95 17.65 14.08
N LEU A 220 16.72 17.13 14.25
CA LEU A 220 15.55 17.56 13.49
C LEU A 220 15.26 19.04 13.74
N PHE A 221 15.34 19.52 14.99
CA PHE A 221 15.08 20.92 15.31
C PHE A 221 16.07 21.84 14.58
N SER A 222 17.36 21.49 14.60
CA SER A 222 18.39 22.22 13.86
C SER A 222 18.13 22.23 12.35
N ARG A 223 17.72 21.09 11.76
CA ARG A 223 17.40 20.97 10.33
C ARG A 223 16.19 21.80 9.92
N LEU A 224 15.16 21.82 10.78
CA LEU A 224 13.93 22.59 10.55
C LEU A 224 14.04 24.05 11.00
N LYS A 225 15.17 24.45 11.61
CA LYS A 225 15.38 25.77 12.20
C LYS A 225 14.34 26.11 13.27
N ILE A 226 13.97 25.11 14.06
CA ILE A 226 13.11 25.25 15.23
C ILE A 226 14.03 25.53 16.41
N ASP A 227 13.73 26.60 17.14
CA ASP A 227 14.40 26.89 18.40
C ASP A 227 14.02 25.82 19.43
N ASP A 228 14.99 25.26 20.13
CA ASP A 228 14.81 24.16 21.08
C ASP A 228 14.75 24.63 22.55
N SER A 229 14.76 25.95 22.81
CA SER A 229 14.73 26.48 24.18
C SER A 229 13.45 26.09 24.92
N PHE A 230 12.35 25.91 24.19
CA PHE A 230 11.05 25.50 24.73
C PHE A 230 11.11 24.15 25.47
N LEU A 231 12.07 23.27 25.14
CA LEU A 231 12.26 21.99 25.84
C LEU A 231 12.61 22.18 27.32
N ASN A 232 13.15 23.34 27.69
CA ASN A 232 13.48 23.70 29.07
C ASN A 232 12.32 24.38 29.81
N GLU A 233 11.24 24.70 29.12
CA GLU A 233 10.05 25.32 29.69
C GLU A 233 9.02 24.27 30.12
N SER A 234 8.04 24.64 30.95
CA SER A 234 6.97 23.72 31.33
C SER A 234 6.05 23.43 30.14
N LEU A 235 5.56 22.19 30.00
CA LEU A 235 4.62 21.80 28.92
C LEU A 235 3.40 22.72 28.81
N SER A 236 2.92 23.27 29.93
CA SER A 236 1.82 24.23 29.97
C SER A 236 2.08 25.53 29.21
N SER A 237 3.35 25.92 29.05
CA SER A 237 3.76 27.11 28.30
C SER A 237 3.71 26.91 26.78
N TRP A 238 3.85 25.66 26.32
CA TRP A 238 3.95 25.32 24.89
C TRP A 238 2.67 25.62 24.12
N ALA A 239 1.50 25.55 24.77
CA ALA A 239 0.21 25.83 24.17
C ALA A 239 0.09 27.27 23.61
N ASN A 240 0.89 28.20 24.13
CA ASN A 240 0.96 29.57 23.62
C ASN A 240 1.97 29.74 22.47
N THR A 241 2.91 28.81 22.34
CA THR A 241 4.07 28.88 21.43
C THR A 241 3.78 28.23 20.08
N PHE A 242 2.98 27.17 20.03
CA PHE A 242 2.77 26.35 18.81
C PHE A 242 1.40 26.53 18.16
N ARG A 243 0.85 27.75 18.13
CA ARG A 243 -0.27 28.06 17.23
C ARG A 243 0.27 28.18 15.79
N PHE A 244 0.34 27.04 15.10
CA PHE A 244 0.55 26.99 13.65
C PHE A 244 -0.76 27.29 12.90
#